data_AF-A0A976FJU8-F1
#
_entry.id   AF-A0A976FJU8-F1
#
_cell.length_a   1.000
_cell.length_b   1.000
_cell.length_c   1.000
_cell.angle_alpha   90.00
_cell.angle_beta   90.00
_cell.angle_gamma   90.00
#
_symmetry.space_group_name_H-M   'P 1'
#
loop_
_entity.id
_entity.type
_entity.pdbx_description
1 polymer ?
#
loop_
_entity_poly.entity_id
_entity_poly.type
_entity_poly.pdbx_seq_one_letter_code
_entity_poly.pdbx_strand_id
1 'polypeptide(L)'
;MTLFLLCKIHLGPMVAEFPGVVSFLSKLLANEQISILNMSTYDTDVIFVQAQHLEAAIMCLQSKLSRGLHGLKEAKEAENALVPKLPSHASESSEEMVDLRSASRVGDGQYLTVYPESLVLVRLQKDTLRSSAYGLTQLVLLSTKLASIEESDGEALGEMSFWCFCETAEEVSLIMDQRCLPSFEESPLIISPDRWRAIKLSGRAYGFDETGVVAVMSGCSTDVLNVSCFGSNVAFVLDYMLADAIEALCSSLDISRVER
;
A
#
# COMPACT_ATOMS: atom_id res chain seq x y z
N MET A 1 -21.45 -7.23 -11.64
CA MET A 1 -20.52 -6.09 -11.70
C MET A 1 -20.40 -5.57 -10.27
N THR A 2 -19.24 -5.73 -9.65
CA THR A 2 -19.02 -5.26 -8.26
C THR A 2 -18.78 -3.76 -8.29
N LEU A 3 -19.67 -2.98 -7.66
CA LEU A 3 -19.55 -1.53 -7.58
C LEU A 3 -18.77 -1.17 -6.33
N PHE A 4 -17.70 -0.38 -6.49
CA PHE A 4 -16.94 0.19 -5.38
C PHE A 4 -17.34 1.65 -5.17
N LEU A 5 -17.49 2.03 -3.90
CA LEU A 5 -17.73 3.39 -3.47
C LEU A 5 -16.49 3.92 -2.75
N LEU A 6 -16.23 5.20 -2.96
CA LEU A 6 -15.08 5.89 -2.41
C LEU A 6 -15.39 6.33 -0.97
N CYS A 7 -14.61 5.83 -0.02
CA CYS A 7 -14.58 6.30 1.36
C CYS A 7 -13.31 7.13 1.55
N LYS A 8 -13.44 8.45 1.49
CA LYS A 8 -12.33 9.35 1.81
C LYS A 8 -12.35 9.60 3.30
N ILE A 9 -11.26 9.25 3.96
CA ILE A 9 -11.11 9.49 5.39
C ILE A 9 -10.21 10.71 5.55
N HIS A 10 -10.83 11.87 5.75
CA HIS A 10 -10.09 13.10 6.03
C HIS A 10 -9.63 13.11 7.49
N LEU A 11 -8.39 12.70 7.73
CA LEU A 11 -7.79 12.74 9.06
C LEU A 11 -7.23 14.13 9.44
N GLY A 12 -7.50 15.17 8.64
CA GLY A 12 -6.97 16.53 8.87
C GLY A 12 -5.44 16.61 8.74
N PRO A 13 -4.77 17.66 9.27
CA PRO A 13 -3.31 17.80 9.25
C PRO A 13 -2.55 16.73 10.07
N MET A 14 -3.24 15.69 10.52
CA MET A 14 -2.80 14.72 11.52
C MET A 14 -2.27 13.42 10.90
N VAL A 15 -2.35 13.26 9.56
CA VAL A 15 -1.71 12.16 8.82
C VAL A 15 -0.19 12.17 9.03
N ALA A 16 0.42 13.35 9.15
CA ALA A 16 1.84 13.52 9.45
C ALA A 16 2.24 13.09 10.87
N GLU A 17 1.29 12.98 11.81
CA GLU A 17 1.56 12.61 13.21
C GLU A 17 1.31 11.12 13.50
N PHE A 18 0.75 10.38 12.54
CA PHE A 18 0.33 9.00 12.77
C PHE A 18 0.82 8.06 11.66
N PRO A 19 2.10 7.64 11.70
CA PRO A 19 2.60 6.64 10.78
C PRO A 19 1.76 5.36 10.85
N GLY A 20 1.46 4.73 9.71
CA GLY A 20 0.72 3.46 9.67
C GLY A 20 -0.81 3.58 9.87
N VAL A 21 -1.42 4.75 9.63
CA VAL A 21 -2.88 4.91 9.53
C VAL A 21 -3.51 3.87 8.61
N VAL A 22 -2.96 3.68 7.41
CA VAL A 22 -3.49 2.75 6.41
C VAL A 22 -3.54 1.33 6.99
N SER A 23 -2.45 0.90 7.64
CA SER A 23 -2.36 -0.38 8.35
C SER A 23 -3.48 -0.56 9.36
N PHE A 24 -3.66 0.44 10.22
CA PHE A 24 -4.66 0.38 11.28
C PHE A 24 -6.09 0.33 10.73
N LEU A 25 -6.44 1.25 9.83
CA LEU A 25 -7.80 1.33 9.27
C LEU A 25 -8.15 0.08 8.46
N SER A 26 -7.20 -0.42 7.68
CA SER A 26 -7.39 -1.66 6.92
C SER A 26 -7.52 -2.89 7.81
N LYS A 27 -6.81 -2.97 8.95
CA LYS A 27 -7.00 -4.02 9.96
C LYS A 27 -8.40 -3.96 10.60
N LEU A 28 -8.87 -2.77 10.98
CA LEU A 28 -10.22 -2.62 11.53
C LEU A 28 -11.29 -3.17 10.57
N LEU A 29 -11.20 -2.80 9.30
CA LEU A 29 -12.14 -3.24 8.27
C LEU A 29 -11.98 -4.75 7.98
N ALA A 30 -10.74 -5.26 7.95
CA ALA A 30 -10.48 -6.69 7.77
C ALA A 30 -11.05 -7.55 8.92
N ASN A 31 -10.98 -7.07 10.17
CA ASN A 31 -11.55 -7.76 11.33
C ASN A 31 -13.09 -7.91 11.23
N GLU A 32 -13.75 -6.93 10.61
CA GLU A 32 -15.19 -6.98 10.30
C GLU A 32 -15.49 -7.68 8.96
N GLN A 33 -14.50 -8.35 8.36
CA GLN A 33 -14.61 -9.04 7.06
C GLN A 33 -15.02 -8.12 5.89
N ILE A 34 -14.61 -6.86 5.94
CA ILE A 34 -14.86 -5.88 4.88
C ILE A 34 -13.64 -5.82 3.97
N SER A 35 -13.79 -6.30 2.73
CA SER A 35 -12.75 -6.17 1.72
C SER A 35 -12.63 -4.72 1.26
N ILE A 36 -11.40 -4.28 1.07
CA ILE A 36 -11.06 -2.91 0.66
C ILE A 36 -10.01 -2.92 -0.44
N LEU A 37 -10.02 -1.85 -1.24
CA LEU A 37 -8.90 -1.46 -2.08
C LEU A 37 -8.37 -0.13 -1.54
N ASN A 38 -7.05 0.03 -1.47
CA ASN A 38 -6.43 1.29 -1.09
C ASN A 38 -5.75 1.96 -2.29
N MET A 39 -5.83 3.28 -2.35
CA MET A 39 -5.07 4.11 -3.27
C MET A 39 -4.48 5.28 -2.49
N SER A 40 -3.21 5.14 -2.11
CA SER A 40 -2.42 6.25 -1.60
C SER A 40 -2.11 7.24 -2.72
N THR A 41 -2.27 8.52 -2.42
CA THR A 41 -2.00 9.66 -3.30
C THR A 41 -0.99 10.61 -2.63
N TYR A 42 -0.70 11.75 -3.24
CA TYR A 42 0.24 12.72 -2.68
C TYR A 42 -0.32 13.36 -1.40
N ASP A 43 -1.60 13.73 -1.39
CA ASP A 43 -2.21 14.42 -0.26
C ASP A 43 -2.92 13.48 0.73
N THR A 44 -3.36 12.29 0.30
CA THR A 44 -4.30 11.47 1.10
C THR A 44 -4.31 9.98 0.73
N ASP A 45 -4.95 9.18 1.57
CA ASP A 45 -5.28 7.78 1.28
C ASP A 45 -6.77 7.65 0.95
N VAL A 46 -7.05 6.96 -0.15
CA VAL A 46 -8.41 6.68 -0.59
C VAL A 46 -8.72 5.21 -0.39
N ILE A 47 -9.71 4.91 0.45
CA ILE A 47 -10.19 3.54 0.70
C ILE A 47 -11.46 3.32 -0.12
N PHE A 48 -11.45 2.31 -0.98
CA PHE A 48 -12.61 1.86 -1.71
C PHE A 48 -13.24 0.67 -1.01
N VAL A 49 -14.54 0.72 -0.84
CA VAL A 49 -15.35 -0.35 -0.24
C VAL A 49 -16.42 -0.75 -1.24
N GLN A 50 -16.75 -2.04 -1.32
CA GLN A 50 -17.89 -2.47 -2.12
C GLN A 50 -19.18 -1.79 -1.62
N ALA A 51 -20.04 -1.34 -2.53
CA ALA A 51 -21.23 -0.55 -2.20
C ALA A 51 -22.13 -1.23 -1.15
N GLN A 52 -22.25 -2.55 -1.21
CA GLN A 52 -23.02 -3.37 -0.26
C GLN A 52 -22.45 -3.38 1.17
N HIS A 53 -21.15 -3.09 1.34
CA HIS A 53 -20.48 -3.06 2.64
C HIS A 53 -20.23 -1.63 3.14
N LEU A 54 -20.66 -0.60 2.42
CA LEU A 54 -20.39 0.78 2.78
C LEU A 54 -20.94 1.14 4.17
N GLU A 55 -22.19 0.81 4.45
CA GLU A 55 -22.80 1.13 5.74
C GLU A 55 -22.09 0.42 6.90
N ALA A 56 -21.76 -0.86 6.71
CA ALA A 56 -20.99 -1.63 7.70
C ALA A 56 -19.59 -1.02 7.93
N ALA A 57 -18.92 -0.56 6.87
CA ALA A 57 -17.62 0.09 6.97
C ALA A 57 -17.72 1.41 7.73
N ILE A 58 -18.73 2.23 7.44
CA ILE A 58 -18.98 3.49 8.16
C ILE A 58 -19.25 3.20 9.64
N MET A 59 -20.13 2.24 9.96
CA MET A 59 -20.42 1.87 11.34
C MET A 59 -19.18 1.34 12.08
N CYS A 60 -18.38 0.49 11.44
CA CYS A 60 -17.11 -0.02 11.99
C CYS A 60 -16.17 1.14 12.32
N LEU A 61 -15.90 2.01 11.34
CA LEU A 61 -14.99 3.13 11.49
C LEU A 61 -15.51 4.12 12.54
N GLN A 62 -16.79 4.50 12.51
CA GLN A 62 -17.38 5.41 13.49
C GLN A 62 -17.34 4.84 14.91
N SER A 63 -17.64 3.55 15.08
CA SER A 63 -17.60 2.89 16.39
C SER A 63 -16.19 2.93 16.97
N LYS A 64 -15.18 2.57 16.16
CA LYS A 64 -13.78 2.46 16.58
C LYS A 64 -13.06 3.82 16.67
N LEU A 65 -13.50 4.81 15.89
CA LEU A 65 -12.95 6.18 15.88
C LEU A 65 -13.82 7.17 16.68
N SER A 66 -14.83 6.69 17.41
CA SER A 66 -15.78 7.52 18.18
C SER A 66 -15.12 8.46 19.19
N ARG A 67 -13.91 8.12 19.67
CA ARG A 67 -13.09 8.95 20.58
C ARG A 67 -12.04 9.81 19.86
N GLY A 68 -12.14 9.95 18.54
CA GLY A 68 -11.20 10.69 17.70
C GLY A 68 -9.78 10.13 17.76
N LEU A 69 -8.77 11.00 17.54
CA LEU A 69 -7.35 10.63 17.52
C LEU A 69 -6.87 9.95 18.82
N HIS A 70 -7.40 10.35 19.98
CA HIS A 70 -7.00 9.73 21.25
C HIS A 70 -7.41 8.26 21.30
N GLY A 71 -8.61 7.93 20.81
CA GLY A 71 -9.04 6.54 20.62
C GLY A 71 -8.22 5.80 19.58
N LEU A 72 -7.80 6.47 18.49
CA LEU A 72 -6.95 5.88 17.46
C LEU A 72 -5.55 5.52 18.01
N LYS A 73 -4.95 6.41 18.79
CA LYS A 73 -3.67 6.19 19.45
C LYS A 73 -3.77 5.12 20.54
N GLU A 74 -4.78 5.18 21.41
CA GLU A 74 -5.05 4.16 22.43
C GLU A 74 -5.29 2.78 21.80
N ALA A 75 -6.07 2.69 20.73
CA ALA A 75 -6.35 1.43 20.04
C ALA A 75 -5.10 0.84 19.39
N LYS A 76 -4.28 1.67 18.73
CA LYS A 76 -3.00 1.25 18.14
C LYS A 76 -1.98 0.85 19.22
N GLU A 77 -1.91 1.58 20.33
CA GLU A 77 -1.03 1.26 21.46
C GLU A 77 -1.46 -0.03 22.16
N ALA A 78 -2.77 -0.24 22.35
CA ALA A 78 -3.31 -1.48 22.88
C ALA A 78 -3.03 -2.67 21.95
N GLU A 79 -3.13 -2.48 20.62
CA GLU A 79 -2.76 -3.49 19.63
C GLU A 79 -1.26 -3.81 19.70
N ASN A 80 -0.39 -2.80 19.72
CA ASN A 80 1.05 -2.98 19.86
C ASN A 80 1.45 -3.66 21.19
N ALA A 81 0.64 -3.51 22.24
CA ALA A 81 0.85 -4.17 23.53
C ALA A 81 0.39 -5.65 23.54
N LEU A 82 -0.51 -6.04 22.63
CA LEU A 82 -0.99 -7.41 22.45
C LEU A 82 -0.04 -8.26 21.60
N VAL A 83 0.84 -7.64 20.81
CA VAL A 83 1.95 -8.36 20.15
C VAL A 83 2.93 -8.81 21.24
N PRO A 84 3.20 -10.13 21.40
CA PRO A 84 4.11 -10.60 22.42
C PRO A 84 5.49 -10.00 22.19
N LYS A 85 5.90 -9.06 23.06
CA LYS A 85 7.33 -8.76 23.21
C LYS A 85 7.96 -10.06 23.71
N LEU A 86 8.76 -10.70 22.87
CA LEU A 86 9.50 -11.92 23.24
C LEU A 86 10.14 -11.71 24.62
N PRO A 87 9.77 -12.48 25.65
CA PRO A 87 10.46 -12.42 26.91
C PRO A 87 11.81 -13.11 26.71
N SER A 88 12.90 -12.35 26.82
CA SER A 88 14.17 -12.94 27.19
C SER A 88 13.99 -13.58 28.57
N HIS A 89 14.17 -14.90 28.61
CA HIS A 89 14.24 -15.79 29.78
C HIS A 89 12.93 -16.42 30.27
N ALA A 90 12.79 -17.68 29.83
CA ALA A 90 12.30 -18.87 30.52
C ALA A 90 11.34 -18.68 31.72
N SER A 91 10.11 -19.18 31.57
CA SER A 91 9.44 -20.07 32.55
C SER A 91 8.20 -20.69 31.93
N GLU A 92 8.05 -22.00 32.14
CA GLU A 92 6.95 -22.85 31.70
C GLU A 92 5.63 -22.48 32.41
N SER A 93 4.53 -22.41 31.67
CA SER A 93 3.24 -23.00 32.07
C SER A 93 2.21 -22.86 30.95
N SER A 94 1.59 -24.00 30.67
CA SER A 94 0.59 -24.24 29.63
C SER A 94 -0.75 -23.66 30.03
N GLU A 95 -1.36 -22.78 29.23
CA GLU A 95 -2.82 -22.62 29.12
C GLU A 95 -3.20 -22.22 27.68
N GLU A 96 -4.42 -22.59 27.31
CA GLU A 96 -4.92 -22.84 25.96
C GLU A 96 -4.86 -21.62 25.02
N MET A 97 -4.14 -21.80 23.90
CA MET A 97 -3.97 -20.81 22.85
C MET A 97 -5.16 -20.84 21.89
N VAL A 98 -6.08 -19.89 22.06
CA VAL A 98 -7.14 -19.63 21.08
C VAL A 98 -6.50 -19.06 19.82
N ASP A 99 -6.73 -19.76 18.70
CA ASP A 99 -6.10 -19.55 17.41
C ASP A 99 -6.49 -18.21 16.75
N LEU A 100 -5.69 -17.17 16.99
CA LEU A 100 -5.74 -15.86 16.34
C LEU A 100 -5.10 -15.83 14.93
N ARG A 101 -4.67 -16.98 14.38
CA ARG A 101 -4.02 -17.04 13.05
C ARG A 101 -4.99 -17.01 11.86
N SER A 102 -6.29 -16.89 12.11
CA SER A 102 -7.32 -17.04 11.07
C SER A 102 -7.62 -15.78 10.24
N ALA A 103 -6.92 -14.66 10.44
CA ALA A 103 -7.20 -13.40 9.75
C ALA A 103 -6.44 -13.19 8.42
N SER A 104 -5.55 -14.10 7.98
CA SER A 104 -4.91 -13.98 6.67
C SER A 104 -4.80 -15.34 5.96
N ARG A 105 -5.60 -15.53 4.91
CA ARG A 105 -5.43 -16.64 3.94
C ARG A 105 -4.29 -16.37 2.96
N VAL A 106 -3.21 -15.76 3.44
CA VAL A 106 -2.04 -15.37 2.65
C VAL A 106 -0.94 -16.32 3.14
N GLY A 107 -0.57 -17.35 2.37
CA GLY A 107 0.38 -18.36 2.85
C GLY A 107 0.80 -19.37 1.78
N ASP A 108 -0.13 -19.99 1.05
CA ASP A 108 0.25 -21.01 0.07
C ASP A 108 0.66 -20.41 -1.29
N GLY A 109 1.95 -20.54 -1.62
CA GLY A 109 2.51 -20.23 -2.95
C GLY A 109 2.76 -18.74 -3.24
N GLN A 110 2.65 -17.88 -2.23
CA GLN A 110 2.90 -16.44 -2.36
C GLN A 110 4.34 -16.08 -2.02
N TYR A 111 4.81 -14.98 -2.61
CA TYR A 111 6.15 -14.44 -2.39
C TYR A 111 6.16 -12.93 -2.61
N LEU A 112 7.14 -12.25 -2.02
CA LEU A 112 7.34 -10.81 -2.26
C LEU A 112 8.22 -10.60 -3.49
N THR A 113 7.81 -9.67 -4.34
CA THR A 113 8.60 -9.17 -5.47
C THR A 113 8.95 -7.71 -5.20
N VAL A 114 10.24 -7.37 -5.27
CA VAL A 114 10.71 -6.00 -5.08
C VAL A 114 11.05 -5.42 -6.43
N TYR A 115 10.52 -4.24 -6.72
CA TYR A 115 10.81 -3.53 -7.95
C TYR A 115 12.23 -2.94 -7.89
N PRO A 116 13.01 -3.02 -8.98
CA PRO A 116 14.38 -2.50 -8.99
C PRO A 116 14.42 -0.97 -8.92
N GLU A 117 13.38 -0.28 -9.38
CA GLU A 117 13.37 1.17 -9.52
C GLU A 117 13.23 1.92 -8.18
N SER A 118 13.84 3.11 -8.15
CA SER A 118 13.57 4.13 -7.15
C SER A 118 12.46 5.04 -7.67
N LEU A 119 11.34 5.06 -6.95
CA LEU A 119 10.13 5.78 -7.34
C LEU A 119 10.03 7.12 -6.60
N VAL A 120 9.39 8.08 -7.25
CA VAL A 120 9.06 9.39 -6.71
C VAL A 120 7.54 9.58 -6.65
N LEU A 121 7.09 10.23 -5.57
CA LEU A 121 5.71 10.68 -5.42
C LEU A 121 5.63 12.16 -5.83
N VAL A 122 4.74 12.47 -6.77
CA VAL A 122 4.64 13.78 -7.41
C VAL A 122 3.19 14.23 -7.41
N ARG A 123 2.98 15.51 -7.09
CA ARG A 123 1.73 16.21 -7.32
C ARG A 123 1.87 17.14 -8.51
N LEU A 124 0.94 17.00 -9.45
CA LEU A 124 0.82 17.86 -10.60
C LEU A 124 -0.28 18.89 -10.36
N GLN A 125 0.00 20.15 -10.70
CA GLN A 125 -1.01 21.21 -10.66
C GLN A 125 -2.01 20.99 -11.79
N LYS A 126 -3.31 21.00 -11.49
CA LYS A 126 -4.37 20.59 -12.43
C LYS A 126 -4.43 21.43 -13.70
N ASP A 127 -4.18 22.73 -13.58
CA ASP A 127 -4.11 23.67 -14.69
C ASP A 127 -2.93 23.39 -15.64
N THR A 128 -1.96 22.59 -15.21
CA THR A 128 -0.76 22.24 -15.98
C THR A 128 -0.81 20.85 -16.63
N LEU A 129 -1.93 20.13 -16.52
CA LEU A 129 -2.13 18.83 -17.18
C LEU A 129 -1.80 18.86 -18.67
N ARG A 130 -2.17 19.94 -19.36
CA ARG A 130 -1.91 20.09 -20.80
C ARG A 130 -0.42 20.24 -21.11
N SER A 131 0.32 21.04 -20.34
CA SER A 131 1.77 21.17 -20.50
C SER A 131 2.51 19.88 -20.12
N SER A 132 1.94 19.07 -19.23
CA SER A 132 2.50 17.77 -18.84
C SER A 132 2.17 16.62 -19.78
N ALA A 133 1.39 16.85 -20.84
CA ALA A 133 0.96 15.79 -21.76
C ALA A 133 2.14 15.02 -22.38
N TYR A 134 3.24 15.71 -22.69
CA TYR A 134 4.46 15.08 -23.17
C TYR A 134 5.04 14.11 -22.13
N GLY A 135 5.26 14.56 -20.89
CA GLY A 135 5.77 13.72 -19.81
C GLY A 135 4.88 12.53 -19.49
N LEU A 136 3.56 12.74 -19.41
CA LEU A 136 2.57 11.67 -19.21
C LEU A 136 2.62 10.64 -20.35
N THR A 137 2.77 11.10 -21.60
CA THR A 137 2.91 10.21 -22.76
C THR A 137 4.21 9.42 -22.68
N GLN A 138 5.32 10.06 -22.27
CA GLN A 138 6.59 9.37 -22.09
C GLN A 138 6.49 8.26 -21.03
N LEU A 139 5.79 8.49 -19.92
CA LEU A 139 5.56 7.44 -18.90
C LEU A 139 4.93 6.19 -19.52
N VAL A 140 3.84 6.36 -20.26
CA VAL A 140 3.13 5.25 -20.92
C VAL A 140 4.03 4.53 -21.94
N LEU A 141 4.77 5.30 -22.75
CA LEU A 141 5.62 4.74 -23.80
C LEU A 141 6.87 4.05 -23.26
N LEU A 142 7.49 4.57 -22.20
CA LEU A 142 8.70 3.99 -21.59
C LEU A 142 8.37 2.66 -20.91
N SER A 143 7.24 2.56 -20.21
CA SER A 143 6.76 1.28 -19.67
C SER A 143 6.54 0.22 -20.76
N THR A 144 6.15 0.64 -21.97
CA THR A 144 5.95 -0.28 -23.09
C THR A 144 7.27 -0.69 -23.75
N LYS A 145 8.27 0.20 -23.78
CA LYS A 145 9.59 -0.08 -24.38
C LYS A 145 10.36 -1.15 -23.59
N LEU A 146 10.33 -1.09 -22.26
CA LEU A 146 10.93 -2.09 -21.39
C LEU A 146 10.36 -3.49 -21.68
N ALA A 147 9.05 -3.61 -21.85
CA ALA A 147 8.41 -4.88 -22.22
C ALA A 147 8.76 -5.41 -23.63
N SER A 148 9.27 -4.56 -24.54
CA SER A 148 9.51 -4.93 -25.95
C SER A 148 10.95 -5.30 -26.29
N ILE A 149 11.92 -4.94 -25.45
CA ILE A 149 13.34 -5.28 -25.66
C ILE A 149 13.62 -6.75 -25.28
N GLU A 150 12.71 -7.38 -24.54
CA GLU A 150 12.87 -8.68 -23.89
C GLU A 150 12.48 -9.89 -24.74
N GLU A 151 12.01 -9.69 -25.99
CA GLU A 151 11.69 -10.81 -26.89
C GLU A 151 12.91 -11.38 -27.63
N SER A 152 14.12 -10.87 -27.40
CA SER A 152 15.29 -11.15 -28.26
C SER A 152 16.34 -12.14 -27.73
N ASP A 153 16.40 -12.50 -26.45
CA ASP A 153 17.33 -13.56 -25.98
C ASP A 153 16.89 -14.15 -24.63
N GLY A 154 17.18 -15.44 -24.43
CA GLY A 154 16.55 -16.32 -23.43
C GLY A 154 16.62 -15.90 -21.93
N GLU A 155 15.63 -16.42 -21.20
CA GLU A 155 15.24 -16.17 -19.80
C GLU A 155 14.67 -14.77 -19.54
N ALA A 156 13.34 -14.66 -19.66
CA ALA A 156 12.55 -13.46 -19.43
C ALA A 156 12.66 -12.96 -17.98
N LEU A 157 13.71 -12.19 -17.70
CA LEU A 157 13.83 -11.33 -16.52
C LEU A 157 13.18 -9.99 -16.85
N GLY A 158 11.85 -9.98 -16.85
CA GLY A 158 11.09 -8.79 -17.17
C GLY A 158 11.34 -7.65 -16.20
N GLU A 159 11.99 -6.57 -16.64
CA GLU A 159 12.26 -5.39 -15.82
C GLU A 159 10.90 -4.74 -15.48
N MET A 160 10.43 -5.01 -14.26
CA MET A 160 9.07 -4.66 -13.86
C MET A 160 8.98 -3.16 -13.66
N SER A 161 8.33 -2.42 -14.57
CA SER A 161 8.04 -1.01 -14.32
C SER A 161 6.72 -0.83 -13.55
N PHE A 162 6.69 0.13 -12.61
CA PHE A 162 5.47 0.59 -11.97
C PHE A 162 5.29 2.09 -12.17
N TRP A 163 4.08 2.50 -12.54
CA TRP A 163 3.63 3.87 -12.42
C TRP A 163 2.15 3.90 -12.07
N CYS A 164 1.73 4.99 -11.43
CA CYS A 164 0.35 5.26 -11.09
C CYS A 164 0.03 6.72 -11.39
N PHE A 165 -1.13 6.96 -12.01
CA PHE A 165 -1.73 8.27 -12.17
C PHE A 165 -3.10 8.25 -11.50
N CYS A 166 -3.32 9.16 -10.56
CA CYS A 166 -4.59 9.30 -9.85
C CYS A 166 -5.04 10.76 -9.89
N GLU A 167 -6.14 11.02 -10.59
CA GLU A 167 -6.82 12.32 -10.54
C GLU A 167 -8.03 12.23 -9.60
N THR A 168 -8.06 13.12 -8.61
CA THR A 168 -9.20 13.30 -7.69
C THR A 168 -9.77 14.71 -7.85
N ALA A 169 -10.80 15.07 -7.10
CA ALA A 169 -11.31 16.45 -7.08
C ALA A 169 -10.28 17.47 -6.57
N GLU A 170 -9.33 17.06 -5.73
CA GLU A 170 -8.39 17.97 -5.06
C GLU A 170 -7.02 18.04 -5.73
N GLU A 171 -6.59 16.96 -6.38
CA GLU A 171 -5.23 16.86 -6.90
C GLU A 171 -5.08 15.89 -8.07
N VAL A 172 -3.92 15.96 -8.72
CA VAL A 172 -3.39 14.94 -9.62
C VAL A 172 -2.11 14.40 -8.99
N SER A 173 -2.13 13.13 -8.60
CA SER A 173 -1.01 12.43 -7.97
C SER A 173 -0.39 11.44 -8.95
N LEU A 174 0.94 11.36 -8.92
CA LEU A 174 1.76 10.49 -9.75
C LEU A 174 2.75 9.72 -8.87
N ILE A 175 2.84 8.41 -9.07
CA ILE A 175 3.97 7.59 -8.62
C ILE A 175 4.66 7.11 -9.88
N MET A 176 5.96 7.38 -10.00
CA MET A 176 6.72 7.02 -11.21
C MET A 176 8.19 6.84 -10.90
N ASP A 177 8.91 6.24 -11.83
CA ASP A 177 10.37 6.16 -11.79
C ASP A 177 11.00 7.57 -11.83
N GLN A 178 11.97 7.81 -10.95
CA GLN A 178 12.75 9.04 -10.92
C GLN A 178 13.36 9.39 -12.29
N ARG A 179 13.74 8.40 -13.10
CA ARG A 179 14.29 8.57 -14.46
C ARG A 179 13.33 9.30 -15.41
N CYS A 180 12.04 9.31 -15.11
CA CYS A 180 11.02 9.95 -15.94
C CYS A 180 10.83 11.46 -15.66
N LEU A 181 11.36 11.97 -14.53
CA LEU A 181 11.24 13.39 -14.14
C LEU A 181 11.69 14.39 -15.23
N PRO A 182 12.81 14.18 -15.95
CA PRO A 182 13.24 15.10 -17.02
C PRO A 182 12.20 15.29 -18.13
N SER A 183 11.29 14.34 -18.33
CA SER A 183 10.22 14.47 -19.33
C SER A 183 9.14 15.48 -18.95
N PHE A 184 9.21 16.04 -17.73
CA PHE A 184 8.25 17.01 -17.18
C PHE A 184 8.88 18.39 -16.92
N GLU A 185 10.09 18.67 -17.41
CA GLU A 185 10.84 19.92 -17.14
C GLU A 185 10.05 21.22 -17.43
N GLU A 186 9.06 21.18 -18.32
CA GLU A 186 8.20 22.32 -18.65
C GLU A 186 6.98 22.49 -17.70
N SER A 187 6.76 21.56 -16.77
CA SER A 187 5.59 21.53 -15.88
C SER A 187 5.97 21.84 -14.43
N PRO A 188 5.17 22.63 -13.70
CA PRO A 188 5.37 22.83 -12.27
C PRO A 188 4.98 21.55 -11.52
N LEU A 189 5.96 20.69 -11.29
CA LEU A 189 5.81 19.51 -10.45
C LEU A 189 6.12 19.86 -8.99
N ILE A 190 5.27 19.37 -8.09
CA ILE A 190 5.57 19.32 -6.66
C ILE A 190 6.06 17.90 -6.38
N ILE A 191 7.35 17.74 -6.12
CA ILE A 191 8.00 16.43 -5.96
C ILE A 191 8.26 16.20 -4.47
N SER A 192 7.83 15.06 -3.95
CA SER A 192 8.20 14.65 -2.59
C SER A 192 9.71 14.41 -2.50
N PRO A 193 10.39 14.86 -1.42
CA PRO A 193 11.81 14.61 -1.23
C PRO A 193 12.12 13.12 -1.08
N ASP A 194 11.14 12.32 -0.66
CA ASP A 194 11.31 10.91 -0.36
C ASP A 194 11.49 10.06 -1.63
N ARG A 195 12.18 8.93 -1.45
CA ARG A 195 12.36 7.91 -2.47
C ARG A 195 11.75 6.62 -2.00
N TRP A 196 10.98 6.00 -2.88
CA TRP A 196 10.12 4.89 -2.55
C TRP A 196 10.54 3.65 -3.32
N ARG A 197 10.43 2.50 -2.66
CA ARG A 197 10.66 1.17 -3.23
C ARG A 197 9.36 0.38 -3.18
N ALA A 198 8.98 -0.18 -4.32
CA ALA A 198 7.75 -0.94 -4.45
C ALA A 198 7.98 -2.41 -4.10
N ILE A 199 7.14 -2.93 -3.21
CA ILE A 199 7.04 -4.34 -2.83
C ILE A 199 5.66 -4.82 -3.25
N LYS A 200 5.63 -5.76 -4.19
CA LYS A 200 4.42 -6.41 -4.66
C LYS A 200 4.27 -7.79 -4.03
N LEU A 201 3.05 -8.09 -3.62
CA LEU A 201 2.67 -9.44 -3.23
C LEU A 201 2.30 -10.26 -4.47
N SER A 202 3.07 -11.32 -4.71
CA SER A 202 3.01 -12.16 -5.91
C SER A 202 2.65 -13.61 -5.56
N GLY A 203 2.43 -14.43 -6.60
CA GLY A 203 2.15 -15.87 -6.48
C GLY A 203 0.68 -16.23 -6.75
N ARG A 204 -0.26 -15.32 -6.48
CA ARG A 204 -1.65 -15.44 -6.92
C ARG A 204 -2.28 -14.09 -7.23
N ALA A 205 -3.36 -14.10 -8.00
CA ALA A 205 -4.23 -12.94 -8.14
C ALA A 205 -5.17 -12.83 -6.93
N TYR A 206 -5.42 -11.60 -6.47
CA TYR A 206 -6.42 -11.31 -5.45
C TYR A 206 -7.72 -10.84 -6.10
N GLY A 207 -8.82 -11.49 -5.78
CA GLY A 207 -10.14 -10.99 -6.07
C GLY A 207 -10.52 -9.78 -5.21
N PHE A 208 -11.78 -9.41 -5.31
CA PHE A 208 -12.37 -8.24 -4.66
C PHE A 208 -13.04 -8.55 -3.32
N ASP A 209 -13.04 -9.82 -2.92
CA ASP A 209 -13.71 -10.30 -1.70
C ASP A 209 -12.69 -10.65 -0.61
N GLU A 210 -11.41 -10.66 -0.96
CA GLU A 210 -10.30 -10.91 -0.06
C GLU A 210 -10.15 -9.77 0.96
N THR A 211 -10.16 -10.14 2.23
CA THR A 211 -9.98 -9.25 3.36
C THR A 211 -8.52 -9.32 3.84
N GLY A 212 -8.05 -8.25 4.48
CA GLY A 212 -6.73 -8.25 5.13
C GLY A 212 -5.50 -8.07 4.23
N VAL A 213 -5.63 -8.07 2.90
CA VAL A 213 -4.47 -7.90 2.00
C VAL A 213 -3.77 -6.55 2.23
N VAL A 214 -4.53 -5.45 2.22
CA VAL A 214 -4.01 -4.10 2.49
C VAL A 214 -3.45 -4.00 3.92
N ALA A 215 -4.11 -4.63 4.88
CA ALA A 215 -3.71 -4.65 6.29
C ALA A 215 -2.32 -5.25 6.49
N VAL A 216 -2.07 -6.39 5.85
CA VAL A 216 -0.77 -7.04 5.95
C VAL A 216 0.28 -6.30 5.14
N MET A 217 -0.02 -5.88 3.91
CA MET A 217 0.92 -5.16 3.05
C MET A 217 1.29 -3.77 3.58
N SER A 218 0.44 -3.19 4.43
CA SER A 218 0.73 -1.94 5.15
C SER A 218 1.23 -2.20 6.59
N GLY A 219 1.46 -3.45 6.96
CA GLY A 219 1.84 -3.91 8.30
C GLY A 219 3.27 -3.57 8.73
N CYS A 220 4.05 -2.90 7.88
CA CYS A 220 5.40 -2.48 8.22
C CYS A 220 5.40 -1.45 9.36
N SER A 221 6.48 -1.42 10.15
CA SER A 221 6.67 -0.49 11.27
C SER A 221 6.92 0.97 10.84
N THR A 222 6.72 1.30 9.55
CA THR A 222 7.13 2.55 8.91
C THR A 222 5.95 3.23 8.23
N ASP A 223 6.20 4.42 7.69
CA ASP A 223 5.31 5.01 6.70
C ASP A 223 5.31 4.16 5.44
N VAL A 224 4.11 3.81 4.98
CA VAL A 224 3.87 2.97 3.80
C VAL A 224 2.78 3.62 2.99
N LEU A 225 3.02 3.78 1.68
CA LEU A 225 1.94 4.02 0.73
C LEU A 225 1.45 2.67 0.21
N ASN A 226 0.16 2.52 -0.02
CA ASN A 226 -0.41 1.27 -0.54
C ASN A 226 -1.30 1.55 -1.75
N VAL A 227 -1.02 0.84 -2.84
CA VAL A 227 -1.83 0.89 -4.06
C VAL A 227 -2.30 -0.50 -4.42
N SER A 228 -3.62 -0.66 -4.44
CA SER A 228 -4.30 -1.85 -4.93
C SER A 228 -4.49 -1.76 -6.43
N CYS A 229 -4.05 -2.79 -7.15
CA CYS A 229 -4.20 -2.96 -8.59
C CYS A 229 -5.18 -4.10 -8.89
N PHE A 230 -5.54 -4.29 -10.15
CA PHE A 230 -6.33 -5.46 -10.54
C PHE A 230 -5.51 -6.74 -10.29
N GLY A 231 -5.95 -7.56 -9.34
CA GLY A 231 -5.30 -8.84 -9.03
C GLY A 231 -4.01 -8.73 -8.20
N SER A 232 -3.56 -7.55 -7.78
CA SER A 232 -2.34 -7.42 -6.96
C SER A 232 -2.39 -6.25 -6.00
N ASN A 233 -1.52 -6.26 -5.00
CA ASN A 233 -1.32 -5.15 -4.08
C ASN A 233 0.17 -4.78 -4.03
N VAL A 234 0.44 -3.48 -4.00
CA VAL A 234 1.79 -2.93 -4.00
C VAL A 234 1.92 -1.98 -2.81
N ALA A 235 2.89 -2.26 -1.94
CA ALA A 235 3.31 -1.38 -0.87
C ALA A 235 4.55 -0.60 -1.30
N PHE A 236 4.59 0.69 -1.00
CA PHE A 236 5.74 1.55 -1.21
C PHE A 236 6.32 1.93 0.13
N VAL A 237 7.59 1.62 0.30
CA VAL A 237 8.35 1.91 1.52
C VAL A 237 9.49 2.85 1.19
N LEU A 238 9.95 3.63 2.16
CA LEU A 238 11.12 4.48 1.98
C LEU A 238 12.34 3.62 1.62
N ASP A 239 13.18 4.09 0.70
CA ASP A 239 14.30 3.31 0.15
C ASP A 239 15.25 2.80 1.24
N TYR A 240 15.53 3.63 2.25
CA TYR A 240 16.39 3.27 3.38
C TYR A 240 15.73 2.29 4.37
N MET A 241 14.41 2.07 4.30
CA MET A 241 13.65 1.14 5.14
C MET A 241 13.31 -0.17 4.43
N LEU A 242 13.76 -0.37 3.20
CA LEU A 242 13.38 -1.51 2.37
C LEU A 242 13.71 -2.87 3.03
N ALA A 243 14.90 -3.00 3.62
CA ALA A 243 15.33 -4.26 4.25
C ALA A 243 14.43 -4.63 5.43
N ASP A 244 14.20 -3.68 6.34
CA ASP A 244 13.35 -3.86 7.53
C ASP A 244 11.90 -4.18 7.14
N ALA A 245 11.39 -3.52 6.09
CA ALA A 245 10.04 -3.77 5.58
C ALA A 245 9.88 -5.17 4.98
N ILE A 246 10.88 -5.65 4.22
CA ILE A 246 10.88 -7.02 3.69
C ILE A 246 10.88 -8.02 4.84
N GLU A 247 11.75 -7.84 5.84
CA GLU A 247 11.83 -8.74 6.98
C GLU A 247 10.50 -8.79 7.74
N ALA A 248 9.92 -7.61 8.01
CA ALA A 248 8.62 -7.50 8.68
C ALA A 248 7.51 -8.20 7.88
N LEU A 249 7.44 -7.95 6.56
CA LEU A 249 6.42 -8.56 5.69
C LEU A 249 6.59 -10.08 5.59
N CYS A 250 7.81 -10.57 5.30
CA CYS A 250 8.11 -12.00 5.24
C CYS A 250 7.76 -12.71 6.56
N SER A 251 8.14 -12.12 7.70
CA SER A 251 7.81 -12.65 9.03
C SER A 251 6.31 -12.67 9.29
N SER A 252 5.59 -11.60 8.92
CA SER A 252 4.13 -11.50 9.12
C SER A 252 3.31 -12.44 8.24
N LEU A 253 3.84 -12.78 7.06
CA LEU A 253 3.16 -13.55 6.02
C LEU A 253 3.61 -15.01 5.94
N ASP A 254 4.69 -15.38 6.64
CA ASP A 254 5.35 -16.68 6.53
C ASP A 254 5.72 -17.02 5.06
N ILE A 255 6.24 -16.03 4.33
CA ILE A 255 6.64 -16.17 2.92
C ILE A 255 8.09 -15.77 2.68
N SER A 256 8.61 -16.17 1.50
CA SER A 256 9.94 -15.78 1.02
C SER A 256 9.92 -14.57 0.09
N ARG A 257 11.07 -13.90 -0.02
CA ARG A 257 11.34 -12.86 -1.03
C ARG A 257 11.96 -13.48 -2.27
N VAL A 258 11.59 -12.95 -3.43
CA VAL A 258 12.29 -13.19 -4.70
C VAL A 258 12.85 -11.85 -5.19
N GLU A 259 14.17 -11.76 -5.32
CA GLU A 259 14.83 -10.69 -6.09
C GLU A 259 14.67 -11.04 -7.57
N ARG A 260 14.10 -10.14 -8.36
CA ARG A 260 14.00 -10.24 -9.81
C ARG A 260 14.51 -8.95 -10.43
#